data_AF-A0A7S1A599-F1
#
_entry.id   AF-A0A7S1A599-F1
#
_cell.length_a   1.000
_cell.length_b   1.000
_cell.length_c   1.000
_cell.angle_alpha   90.00
_cell.angle_beta   90.00
_cell.angle_gamma   90.00
#
_symmetry.space_group_name_H-M   'P 1'
#
loop_
_entity.id
_entity.type
_entity.pdbx_description
1 polymer ?
#
loop_
_entity_poly.entity_id
_entity_poly.type
_entity_poly.pdbx_seq_one_letter_code
_entity_poly.pdbx_strand_id
1 'polypeptide(L)'
;RETRDDWYEAHASLKAWSDSKGLAPWPPRFEHLAVSRGTVFHAHVEDPCDWHRTGLYQYIVVGWEATSERYEAWEASGLHTRLFREKEVGAGIGRSARQGERCVTWSEGEVVGVPRLDRTCRPHPEDRDDLFPPVLSGFKPYGTLEMAGPMLFHMEAWRRQDAAHCQTVLDIGAGTGRIANWLHTAWGFQARAIDIVLPQWPEFEVERFDGRQLPLEDKSVDISIFSFVLHHCRHFEIQRALLREAARV
;
A
#
# COMPACT_ATOMS: atom_id res chain seq x y z
N ARG A 1 -35.47 -8.45 -4.61
CA ARG A 1 -35.41 -9.82 -5.18
C ARG A 1 -34.94 -9.64 -6.60
N GLU A 2 -33.63 -9.57 -6.78
CA GLU A 2 -33.03 -9.56 -8.12
C GLU A 2 -32.98 -11.00 -8.62
N THR A 3 -33.28 -11.17 -9.89
CA THR A 3 -33.44 -12.47 -10.52
C THR A 3 -32.12 -12.97 -11.07
N ARG A 4 -32.01 -14.28 -11.26
CA ARG A 4 -30.82 -14.97 -11.77
C ARG A 4 -30.39 -14.47 -13.17
N ASP A 5 -31.25 -13.76 -13.89
CA ASP A 5 -30.99 -13.19 -15.20
C ASP A 5 -30.19 -11.88 -15.16
N ASP A 6 -30.31 -11.09 -14.07
CA ASP A 6 -29.55 -9.85 -13.85
C ASP A 6 -28.04 -10.14 -13.70
N TRP A 7 -27.71 -11.34 -13.21
CA TRP A 7 -26.33 -11.84 -13.09
C TRP A 7 -25.68 -12.12 -14.45
N TYR A 8 -26.42 -12.63 -15.42
CA TYR A 8 -25.87 -12.98 -16.73
C TYR A 8 -25.61 -11.74 -17.61
N GLU A 9 -26.46 -10.70 -17.53
CA GLU A 9 -26.25 -9.44 -18.25
C GLU A 9 -25.06 -8.63 -17.70
N ALA A 10 -24.87 -8.62 -16.38
CA ALA A 10 -23.69 -8.02 -15.75
C ALA A 10 -22.40 -8.76 -16.13
N HIS A 11 -22.44 -10.09 -16.20
CA HIS A 11 -21.30 -10.93 -16.59
C HIS A 11 -20.91 -10.75 -18.06
N ALA A 12 -21.90 -10.66 -18.97
CA ALA A 12 -21.67 -10.41 -20.39
C ALA A 12 -21.03 -9.02 -20.63
N SER A 13 -21.46 -8.01 -19.86
CA SER A 13 -20.93 -6.64 -19.94
C SER A 13 -19.49 -6.54 -19.41
N LEU A 14 -19.17 -7.28 -18.33
CA LEU A 14 -17.82 -7.37 -17.77
C LEU A 14 -16.84 -8.12 -18.68
N LYS A 15 -17.31 -9.20 -19.33
CA LYS A 15 -16.50 -9.95 -20.29
C LYS A 15 -16.18 -9.11 -21.53
N ALA A 16 -17.18 -8.43 -22.10
CA ALA A 16 -16.97 -7.52 -23.22
C ALA A 16 -16.01 -6.35 -22.87
N TRP A 17 -16.07 -5.87 -21.63
CA TRP A 17 -15.14 -4.86 -21.13
C TRP A 17 -13.70 -5.39 -20.99
N SER A 18 -13.51 -6.56 -20.36
CA SER A 18 -12.21 -7.23 -20.23
C SER A 18 -11.58 -7.50 -21.60
N ASP A 19 -12.38 -8.03 -22.54
CA ASP A 19 -11.98 -8.31 -23.92
C ASP A 19 -11.58 -7.01 -24.67
N SER A 20 -12.20 -5.86 -24.35
CA SER A 20 -11.86 -4.56 -24.94
C SER A 20 -10.60 -3.89 -24.38
N LYS A 21 -10.07 -4.38 -23.25
CA LYS A 21 -8.96 -3.74 -22.50
C LYS A 21 -7.64 -4.51 -22.55
N GLY A 22 -7.58 -5.62 -23.28
CA GLY A 22 -6.34 -6.39 -23.43
C GLY A 22 -5.84 -7.05 -22.14
N LEU A 23 -6.68 -7.14 -21.11
CA LEU A 23 -6.39 -8.02 -19.97
C LEU A 23 -6.54 -9.45 -20.47
N ALA A 24 -5.40 -10.09 -20.73
CA ALA A 24 -5.41 -11.46 -21.22
C ALA A 24 -6.28 -12.32 -20.27
N PRO A 25 -7.21 -13.14 -20.83
CA PRO A 25 -8.00 -14.07 -20.05
C PRO A 25 -7.08 -14.95 -19.21
N TRP A 26 -7.65 -15.56 -18.17
CA TRP A 26 -6.92 -16.58 -17.42
C TRP A 26 -6.26 -17.57 -18.39
N PRO A 27 -4.96 -17.87 -18.23
CA PRO A 27 -4.35 -18.98 -18.93
C PRO A 27 -5.20 -20.25 -18.73
N PRO A 28 -5.28 -21.18 -19.69
CA PRO A 28 -6.20 -22.34 -19.62
C PRO A 28 -6.14 -23.14 -18.31
N ARG A 29 -4.96 -23.18 -17.67
CA ARG A 29 -4.77 -23.82 -16.36
C ARG A 29 -5.56 -23.20 -15.20
N PHE A 30 -6.15 -22.02 -15.38
CA PHE A 30 -6.90 -21.27 -14.36
C PHE A 30 -8.38 -21.07 -14.72
N GLU A 31 -8.89 -21.76 -15.74
CA GLU A 31 -10.32 -21.69 -16.13
C GLU A 31 -11.28 -22.20 -15.04
N HIS A 32 -10.78 -22.95 -14.05
CA HIS A 32 -11.55 -23.45 -12.92
C HIS A 32 -11.82 -22.39 -11.84
N LEU A 33 -11.17 -21.22 -11.89
CA LEU A 33 -11.36 -20.18 -10.90
C LEU A 33 -12.74 -19.52 -11.08
N ALA A 34 -13.50 -19.42 -9.99
CA ALA A 34 -14.85 -18.86 -10.01
C ALA A 34 -14.88 -17.36 -10.30
N VAL A 35 -13.78 -16.63 -10.06
CA VAL A 35 -13.69 -15.19 -10.30
C VAL A 35 -12.74 -14.89 -11.45
N SER A 36 -13.24 -14.13 -12.43
CA SER A 36 -12.45 -13.71 -13.58
C SER A 36 -11.42 -12.64 -13.21
N ARG A 37 -10.27 -12.66 -13.90
CA ARG A 37 -9.33 -11.54 -13.87
C ARG A 37 -10.03 -10.26 -14.37
N GLY A 38 -9.72 -9.14 -13.74
CA GLY A 38 -10.36 -7.84 -13.99
C GLY A 38 -11.63 -7.61 -13.17
N THR A 39 -12.08 -8.59 -12.36
CA THR A 39 -13.27 -8.42 -11.52
C THR A 39 -13.03 -7.35 -10.47
N VAL A 40 -13.89 -6.34 -10.43
CA VAL A 40 -13.85 -5.25 -9.43
C VAL A 40 -14.76 -5.60 -8.26
N PHE A 41 -14.31 -5.34 -7.04
CA PHE A 41 -15.07 -5.58 -5.82
C PHE A 41 -14.66 -4.64 -4.69
N HIS A 42 -15.51 -4.48 -3.67
CA HIS A 42 -15.20 -3.68 -2.49
C HIS A 42 -14.88 -4.54 -1.28
N ALA A 43 -13.80 -4.20 -0.57
CA ALA A 43 -13.43 -4.85 0.69
C ALA A 43 -13.10 -3.82 1.76
N HIS A 44 -13.61 -4.06 2.97
CA HIS A 44 -13.19 -3.29 4.13
C HIS A 44 -11.79 -3.71 4.53
N VAL A 45 -10.97 -2.71 4.78
CA VAL A 45 -9.60 -2.86 5.24
C VAL A 45 -9.54 -2.32 6.64
N GLU A 46 -9.04 -3.13 7.56
CA GLU A 46 -8.53 -2.65 8.83
C GLU A 46 -7.01 -2.56 8.75
N ASP A 47 -6.47 -1.38 9.05
CA ASP A 47 -5.04 -1.14 9.19
C ASP A 47 -4.76 -0.90 10.68
N PRO A 48 -4.09 -1.84 11.36
CA PRO A 48 -3.85 -1.74 12.81
C PRO A 48 -2.84 -0.65 13.18
N CYS A 49 -2.08 -0.15 12.21
CA CYS A 49 -1.03 0.84 12.40
C CYS A 49 -1.52 2.26 12.08
N ASP A 50 -2.41 2.43 11.10
CA ASP A 50 -2.93 3.72 10.68
C ASP A 50 -4.46 3.69 10.47
N TRP A 51 -5.21 4.21 11.45
CA TRP A 51 -6.67 4.25 11.37
C TRP A 51 -7.20 5.07 10.18
N HIS A 52 -6.40 5.98 9.60
CA HIS A 52 -6.79 6.69 8.38
C HIS A 52 -6.78 5.80 7.13
N ARG A 53 -6.11 4.65 7.20
CA ARG A 53 -6.10 3.60 6.17
C ARG A 53 -7.12 2.50 6.43
N THR A 54 -7.91 2.64 7.49
CA THR A 54 -9.04 1.76 7.76
C THR A 54 -10.27 2.29 7.03
N GLY A 55 -10.92 1.47 6.21
CA GLY A 55 -12.07 1.89 5.42
C GLY A 55 -12.44 0.93 4.31
N LEU A 56 -13.43 1.32 3.51
CA LEU A 56 -13.88 0.56 2.34
C LEU A 56 -13.04 0.95 1.12
N TYR A 57 -12.43 -0.05 0.47
CA TYR A 57 -11.59 0.15 -0.72
C TYR A 57 -12.11 -0.64 -1.90
N GLN A 58 -11.88 -0.11 -3.11
CA GLN A 58 -12.16 -0.78 -4.36
C GLN A 58 -10.93 -1.55 -4.84
N TYR A 59 -11.12 -2.83 -5.13
CA TYR A 59 -10.10 -3.77 -5.58
C TYR A 59 -10.42 -4.32 -6.97
N ILE A 60 -9.39 -4.69 -7.72
CA ILE A 60 -9.48 -5.35 -9.02
C ILE A 60 -8.68 -6.66 -8.94
N VAL A 61 -9.29 -7.80 -9.25
CA VAL A 61 -8.60 -9.09 -9.31
C VAL A 61 -7.60 -9.07 -10.46
N VAL A 62 -6.33 -9.30 -10.17
CA VAL A 62 -5.25 -9.29 -11.18
C VAL A 62 -4.53 -10.62 -11.32
N GLY A 63 -4.62 -11.51 -10.32
CA GLY A 63 -3.81 -12.72 -10.24
C GLY A 63 -4.40 -13.78 -9.32
N TRP A 64 -3.76 -14.95 -9.31
CA TRP A 64 -4.10 -16.06 -8.42
C TRP A 64 -2.81 -16.67 -7.89
N GLU A 65 -2.68 -16.74 -6.56
CA GLU A 65 -1.56 -17.36 -5.88
C GLU A 65 -1.93 -18.81 -5.56
N ALA A 66 -1.34 -19.75 -6.31
CA ALA A 66 -1.64 -21.17 -6.18
C ALA A 66 -1.27 -21.74 -4.79
N THR A 67 -0.21 -21.24 -4.16
CA THR A 67 0.27 -21.76 -2.86
C THR A 67 -0.72 -21.46 -1.73
N SER A 68 -1.35 -20.29 -1.74
CA SER A 68 -2.29 -19.88 -0.70
C SER A 68 -3.76 -20.07 -1.11
N GLU A 69 -4.00 -20.44 -2.37
CA GLU A 69 -5.32 -20.55 -3.00
C GLU A 69 -6.12 -19.25 -2.86
N ARG A 70 -5.51 -18.13 -3.30
CA ARG A 70 -6.11 -16.80 -3.17
C ARG A 70 -5.97 -15.94 -4.41
N TYR A 71 -6.95 -15.07 -4.62
CA TYR A 71 -6.96 -14.04 -5.64
C TYR A 71 -6.07 -12.88 -5.23
N GLU A 72 -5.05 -12.58 -6.04
CA GLU A 72 -4.29 -11.34 -5.93
C GLU A 72 -5.14 -10.22 -6.52
N ALA A 73 -5.41 -9.19 -5.73
CA ALA A 73 -6.17 -8.03 -6.16
C ALA A 73 -5.47 -6.73 -5.79
N TRP A 74 -5.61 -5.74 -6.66
CA TRP A 74 -5.01 -4.42 -6.53
C TRP A 74 -6.08 -3.38 -6.19
N GLU A 75 -5.78 -2.55 -5.21
CA GLU A 75 -6.59 -1.38 -4.89
C GLU A 75 -6.40 -0.30 -5.97
N ALA A 76 -7.47 0.41 -6.32
CA ALA A 76 -7.48 1.31 -7.49
C ALA A 76 -6.49 2.48 -7.39
N SER A 77 -6.13 2.92 -6.18
CA SER A 77 -5.07 3.93 -5.98
C SER A 77 -3.65 3.36 -6.09
N GLY A 78 -3.50 2.04 -6.25
CA GLY A 78 -2.23 1.34 -6.40
C GLY A 78 -1.49 1.12 -5.08
N LEU A 79 -2.02 1.62 -3.96
CA LEU A 79 -1.35 1.60 -2.66
C LEU A 79 -1.38 0.21 -1.99
N HIS A 80 -2.29 -0.67 -2.40
CA HIS A 80 -2.49 -1.96 -1.74
C HIS A 80 -2.66 -3.11 -2.73
N THR A 81 -1.74 -4.08 -2.69
CA THR A 81 -1.97 -5.44 -3.19
C THR A 81 -2.40 -6.33 -2.02
N ARG A 82 -3.46 -7.11 -2.20
CA ARG A 82 -3.95 -8.06 -1.18
C ARG A 82 -4.36 -9.38 -1.80
N LEU A 83 -4.30 -10.44 -0.99
CA LEU A 83 -4.80 -11.76 -1.36
C LEU A 83 -6.13 -12.02 -0.68
N PHE A 84 -7.11 -12.38 -1.48
CA PHE A 84 -8.47 -12.66 -1.05
C PHE A 84 -8.84 -14.10 -1.33
N ARG A 85 -9.50 -14.74 -0.38
CA ARG A 85 -10.19 -16.01 -0.61
C ARG A 85 -11.38 -15.76 -1.53
N GLU A 86 -11.79 -16.79 -2.27
CA GLU A 86 -12.94 -16.71 -3.18
C GLU A 86 -14.20 -16.14 -2.50
N LYS A 87 -14.51 -16.60 -1.28
CA LYS A 87 -15.65 -16.12 -0.50
C LYS A 87 -15.59 -14.61 -0.20
N GLU A 88 -14.39 -14.05 -0.04
CA GLU A 88 -14.18 -12.63 0.30
C GLU A 88 -14.40 -11.77 -0.93
N VAL A 89 -13.90 -12.23 -2.09
CA VAL A 89 -14.17 -11.58 -3.38
C VAL A 89 -15.67 -11.64 -3.70
N GLY A 90 -16.31 -12.79 -3.52
CA GLY A 90 -17.76 -12.95 -3.72
C GLY A 90 -18.59 -12.03 -2.82
N ALA A 91 -18.25 -11.91 -1.54
CA ALA A 91 -18.89 -10.98 -0.62
C ALA A 91 -18.72 -9.52 -1.06
N GLY A 92 -17.52 -9.15 -1.53
CA GLY A 92 -17.23 -7.81 -2.03
C GLY A 92 -17.97 -7.45 -3.32
N ILE A 93 -18.16 -8.39 -4.24
CA ILE A 93 -18.99 -8.22 -5.44
C ILE A 93 -20.44 -7.95 -5.00
N GLY A 94 -20.97 -8.76 -4.08
CA GLY A 94 -22.33 -8.60 -3.57
C GLY A 94 -22.57 -7.28 -2.81
N ARG A 95 -21.53 -6.69 -2.21
CA ARG A 95 -21.61 -5.31 -1.65
C ARG A 95 -21.70 -4.26 -2.75
N SER A 96 -20.86 -4.37 -3.78
CA SER A 96 -20.80 -3.42 -4.90
C SER A 96 -22.14 -3.35 -5.64
N ALA A 97 -22.80 -4.49 -5.87
CA ALA A 97 -24.12 -4.54 -6.48
C ALA A 97 -25.20 -3.82 -5.65
N ARG A 98 -25.17 -3.99 -4.32
CA ARG A 98 -26.16 -3.40 -3.40
C ARG A 98 -26.06 -1.88 -3.26
N GLN A 99 -24.88 -1.31 -3.46
CA GLN A 99 -24.66 0.13 -3.38
C GLN A 99 -25.04 0.88 -4.67
N GLY A 100 -25.44 0.17 -5.73
CA GLY A 100 -25.81 0.78 -7.01
C GLY A 100 -24.63 1.50 -7.69
N GLU A 101 -23.41 1.25 -7.24
CA GLU A 101 -22.21 1.88 -7.76
C GLU A 101 -21.88 1.27 -9.12
N ARG A 102 -21.89 2.11 -10.16
CA ARG A 102 -21.42 1.70 -11.48
C ARG A 102 -19.94 1.35 -11.36
N CYS A 103 -19.62 0.10 -11.69
CA CYS A 103 -18.27 -0.42 -11.84
C CYS A 103 -17.43 0.58 -12.65
N VAL A 104 -16.47 1.23 -11.98
CA VAL A 104 -15.59 2.21 -12.62
C VAL A 104 -14.63 1.45 -13.51
N THR A 105 -14.61 1.80 -14.78
CA THR A 105 -13.76 1.12 -15.75
C THR A 105 -12.45 1.87 -15.88
N TRP A 106 -11.34 1.17 -15.64
CA TRP A 106 -9.99 1.71 -15.80
C TRP A 106 -9.64 1.77 -17.29
N SER A 107 -9.23 2.93 -17.79
CA SER A 107 -8.69 3.07 -19.15
C SER A 107 -7.42 3.90 -19.12
N GLU A 108 -6.31 3.30 -19.55
CA GLU A 108 -5.05 3.98 -19.90
C GLU A 108 -4.53 4.99 -18.87
N GLY A 109 -4.43 4.59 -17.59
CA GLY A 109 -3.80 5.45 -16.58
C GLY A 109 -4.62 6.66 -16.13
N GLU A 110 -5.82 6.87 -16.69
CA GLU A 110 -6.78 7.84 -16.17
C GLU A 110 -7.97 7.13 -15.53
N VAL A 111 -8.22 7.45 -14.26
CA VAL A 111 -9.44 7.05 -13.55
C VAL A 111 -10.59 7.93 -14.07
N VAL A 112 -11.32 7.44 -15.07
CA VAL A 112 -12.50 8.12 -15.59
C VAL A 112 -13.68 7.85 -14.64
N GLY A 113 -13.98 8.84 -13.81
CA GLY A 113 -15.14 8.80 -12.90
C GLY A 113 -14.83 8.15 -11.56
N VAL A 114 -14.05 8.83 -10.72
CA VAL A 114 -14.01 8.55 -9.29
C VAL A 114 -15.41 8.82 -8.73
N PRO A 115 -16.13 7.83 -8.16
CA PRO A 115 -17.29 8.14 -7.34
C PRO A 115 -16.80 9.07 -6.24
N ARG A 116 -17.44 10.23 -6.05
CA ARG A 116 -17.12 11.07 -4.90
C ARG A 116 -17.29 10.20 -3.66
N LEU A 117 -16.18 9.79 -3.06
CA LEU A 117 -16.15 9.18 -1.73
C LEU A 117 -16.86 10.17 -0.83
N ASP A 118 -18.09 9.82 -0.45
CA ASP A 118 -18.82 10.59 0.53
C ASP A 118 -18.08 10.46 1.87
N ARG A 119 -17.25 11.47 2.16
CA ARG A 119 -16.49 11.57 3.41
C ARG A 119 -17.39 11.67 4.65
N THR A 120 -18.71 11.72 4.48
CA THR A 120 -19.69 11.71 5.57
C THR A 120 -20.21 10.33 5.93
N CYS A 121 -19.92 9.29 5.12
CA CYS A 121 -20.24 7.91 5.46
C CYS A 121 -19.41 7.45 6.66
N ARG A 122 -19.97 7.64 7.86
CA ARG A 122 -19.54 6.88 9.04
C ARG A 122 -19.83 5.41 8.73
N PRO A 123 -18.87 4.49 8.90
CA PRO A 123 -19.13 3.07 8.70
C PRO A 123 -20.31 2.67 9.60
N HIS A 124 -21.34 2.05 9.02
CA HIS A 124 -22.43 1.52 9.81
C HIS A 124 -21.83 0.43 10.72
N PRO A 125 -22.23 0.31 12.00
CA PRO A 125 -21.68 -0.71 12.90
C PRO A 125 -21.83 -2.14 12.36
N GLU A 126 -22.78 -2.35 11.44
CA GLU A 126 -23.10 -3.61 10.79
C GLU A 126 -22.19 -3.93 9.58
N ASP A 127 -21.42 -2.94 9.08
CA ASP A 127 -20.40 -3.13 8.02
C ASP A 127 -19.03 -3.54 8.58
N ARG A 128 -18.90 -3.61 9.91
CA ARG A 128 -17.75 -4.21 10.58
C ARG A 128 -17.87 -5.73 10.45
N ASP A 129 -17.33 -6.26 9.35
CA ASP A 129 -17.19 -7.69 9.17
C ASP A 129 -16.28 -8.24 10.30
N ASP A 130 -16.87 -8.83 11.35
CA ASP A 130 -16.21 -9.62 12.41
C ASP A 130 -15.51 -10.89 11.86
N LEU A 131 -15.49 -11.06 10.54
CA LEU A 131 -15.42 -12.37 9.96
C LEU A 131 -14.00 -12.82 9.64
N PHE A 132 -13.09 -12.02 9.09
CA PHE A 132 -11.74 -12.51 8.81
C PHE A 132 -10.72 -11.36 8.71
N PRO A 133 -9.60 -11.36 9.46
CA PRO A 133 -8.52 -10.42 9.21
C PRO A 133 -7.97 -10.69 7.80
N PRO A 134 -7.98 -9.70 6.88
CA PRO A 134 -7.40 -9.89 5.55
C PRO A 134 -5.92 -10.22 5.73
N VAL A 135 -5.47 -11.37 5.20
CA VAL A 135 -4.04 -11.66 5.21
C VAL A 135 -3.41 -10.91 4.05
N LEU A 136 -2.68 -9.85 4.41
CA LEU A 136 -1.87 -9.06 3.51
C LEU A 136 -0.95 -10.00 2.75
N SER A 137 -1.18 -10.11 1.45
CA SER A 137 -0.20 -10.68 0.56
C SER A 137 0.92 -9.71 0.38
N GLY A 138 2.16 -10.19 0.48
CA GLY A 138 3.40 -9.43 0.31
C GLY A 138 3.20 -7.97 -0.08
N PHE A 139 3.35 -7.09 0.90
CA PHE A 139 3.27 -5.64 0.77
C PHE A 139 4.12 -5.19 -0.44
N LYS A 140 3.48 -4.81 -1.55
CA LYS A 140 4.14 -4.28 -2.75
C LYS A 140 4.09 -2.73 -2.74
N PRO A 141 5.15 -2.05 -3.24
CA PRO A 141 5.63 -0.79 -2.67
C PRO A 141 5.13 0.53 -3.24
N TYR A 142 4.15 0.52 -4.13
CA TYR A 142 3.84 1.70 -4.92
C TYR A 142 3.28 2.79 -4.00
N GLY A 143 4.09 3.80 -3.70
CA GLY A 143 3.79 4.87 -2.76
C GLY A 143 5.07 5.46 -2.16
N THR A 144 5.82 4.67 -1.38
CA THR A 144 6.93 5.25 -0.59
C THR A 144 8.08 5.73 -1.47
N LEU A 145 8.49 4.95 -2.47
CA LEU A 145 9.61 5.33 -3.34
C LEU A 145 9.20 6.36 -4.40
N GLU A 146 8.01 6.27 -5.00
CA GLU A 146 7.54 7.30 -5.94
C GLU A 146 7.36 8.65 -5.23
N MET A 147 6.74 8.66 -4.05
CA MET A 147 6.54 9.91 -3.31
C MET A 147 7.85 10.44 -2.70
N ALA A 148 8.79 9.56 -2.32
CA ALA A 148 10.13 9.96 -1.89
C ALA A 148 11.06 10.31 -3.08
N GLY A 149 10.64 10.06 -4.33
CA GLY A 149 11.45 10.22 -5.53
C GLY A 149 12.17 11.58 -5.63
N PRO A 150 11.48 12.72 -5.42
CA PRO A 150 12.14 14.03 -5.42
C PRO A 150 13.23 14.16 -4.35
N MET A 151 12.98 13.68 -3.12
CA MET A 151 13.96 13.68 -2.03
C MET A 151 15.18 12.83 -2.39
N LEU A 152 14.94 11.61 -2.88
CA LEU A 152 16.00 10.69 -3.29
C LEU A 152 16.84 11.33 -4.41
N PHE A 153 16.21 11.90 -5.44
CA PHE A 153 16.92 12.54 -6.54
C PHE A 153 17.81 13.70 -6.07
N HIS A 154 17.36 14.50 -5.09
CA HIS A 154 18.19 15.52 -4.47
C HIS A 154 19.37 14.93 -3.70
N MET A 155 19.17 13.84 -2.96
CA MET A 155 20.27 13.14 -2.27
C MET A 155 21.31 12.61 -3.26
N GLU A 156 20.89 12.02 -4.38
CA GLU A 156 21.82 11.57 -5.43
C GLU A 156 22.62 12.72 -6.02
N ALA A 157 21.95 13.84 -6.31
CA ALA A 157 22.61 15.04 -6.84
C ALA A 157 23.66 15.58 -5.86
N TRP A 158 23.36 15.64 -4.57
CA TRP A 158 24.33 16.01 -3.54
C TRP A 158 25.49 15.02 -3.43
N ARG A 159 25.20 13.73 -3.42
CA ARG A 159 26.24 12.70 -3.37
C ARG A 159 27.18 12.76 -4.57
N ARG A 160 26.69 13.09 -5.75
CA ARG A 160 27.56 13.28 -6.94
C ARG A 160 28.49 14.48 -6.81
N GLN A 161 28.11 15.49 -6.03
CA GLN A 161 28.94 16.66 -5.77
C GLN A 161 29.99 16.40 -4.70
N ASP A 162 29.67 15.58 -3.69
CA ASP A 162 30.57 15.26 -2.59
C ASP A 162 30.43 13.80 -2.11
N ALA A 163 30.88 12.86 -2.95
CA ALA A 163 30.75 11.43 -2.68
C ALA A 163 31.58 10.95 -1.48
N ALA A 164 32.63 11.70 -1.10
CA ALA A 164 33.52 11.36 0.00
C ALA A 164 32.86 11.60 1.37
N HIS A 165 31.99 12.61 1.48
CA HIS A 165 31.31 12.99 2.72
C HIS A 165 29.82 12.61 2.75
N CYS A 166 29.41 11.68 1.88
CA CYS A 166 28.03 11.26 1.74
C CYS A 166 27.95 9.73 1.57
N GLN A 167 28.31 9.02 2.64
CA GLN A 167 28.41 7.56 2.65
C GLN A 167 27.39 6.88 3.56
N THR A 168 27.04 7.50 4.66
CA THR A 168 26.19 6.94 5.72
C THR A 168 24.84 7.64 5.74
N VAL A 169 23.76 6.88 5.93
CA VAL A 169 22.41 7.44 5.99
C VAL A 169 21.60 6.78 7.11
N LEU A 170 20.86 7.60 7.86
CA LEU A 170 19.91 7.18 8.87
C LEU A 170 18.48 7.45 8.41
N ASP A 171 17.71 6.39 8.21
CA ASP A 171 16.27 6.44 7.94
C ASP A 171 15.48 6.41 9.26
N ILE A 172 14.94 7.56 9.67
CA ILE A 172 14.24 7.74 10.95
C ILE A 172 12.74 7.62 10.75
N GLY A 173 12.12 6.65 11.41
CA GLY A 173 10.72 6.26 11.18
C GLY A 173 10.60 5.40 9.90
N ALA A 174 11.53 4.45 9.77
CA ALA A 174 11.75 3.71 8.54
C ALA A 174 10.61 2.75 8.16
N GLY A 175 9.65 2.48 9.05
CA GLY A 175 8.59 1.51 8.84
C GLY A 175 9.15 0.12 8.52
N THR A 176 8.99 -0.35 7.27
CA THR A 176 9.56 -1.63 6.82
C THR A 176 11.05 -1.55 6.49
N GLY A 177 11.68 -0.38 6.50
CA GLY A 177 13.07 -0.17 6.11
C GLY A 177 13.27 -0.09 4.59
N ARG A 178 12.20 0.03 3.80
CA ARG A 178 12.26 0.01 2.33
C ARG A 178 13.18 1.07 1.73
N ILE A 179 13.14 2.31 2.23
CA ILE A 179 14.00 3.39 1.72
C ILE A 179 15.46 3.08 2.05
N ALA A 180 15.76 2.71 3.30
CA ALA A 180 17.10 2.27 3.69
C ALA A 180 17.62 1.11 2.82
N ASN A 181 16.80 0.08 2.57
CA ASN A 181 17.16 -1.02 1.68
C ASN A 181 17.48 -0.53 0.26
N TRP A 182 16.65 0.36 -0.29
CA TRP A 182 16.86 0.91 -1.62
C TRP A 182 18.13 1.76 -1.70
N LEU A 183 18.37 2.65 -0.73
CA LEU A 183 19.59 3.45 -0.64
C LEU A 183 20.84 2.57 -0.52
N HIS A 184 20.75 1.49 0.26
CA HIS A 184 21.82 0.53 0.43
C HIS A 184 22.11 -0.24 -0.87
N THR A 185 21.08 -0.81 -1.49
CA THR A 185 21.25 -1.71 -2.65
C THR A 185 21.45 -0.99 -3.97
N ALA A 186 20.70 0.08 -4.23
CA ALA A 186 20.76 0.83 -5.48
C ALA A 186 21.95 1.79 -5.52
N TRP A 187 22.25 2.42 -4.38
CA TRP A 187 23.23 3.49 -4.30
C TRP A 187 24.46 3.12 -3.46
N GLY A 188 24.46 2.04 -2.69
CA GLY A 188 25.63 1.65 -1.90
C GLY A 188 25.88 2.56 -0.69
N PHE A 189 24.82 3.19 -0.16
CA PHE A 189 24.91 3.84 1.15
C PHE A 189 25.11 2.80 2.27
N GLN A 190 25.85 3.19 3.30
CA GLN A 190 25.82 2.52 4.60
C GLN A 190 24.55 2.98 5.32
N ALA A 191 23.43 2.31 5.03
CA ALA A 191 22.13 2.67 5.56
C ALA A 191 21.88 2.03 6.92
N ARG A 192 21.29 2.80 7.83
CA ARG A 192 20.68 2.33 9.07
C ARG A 192 19.22 2.76 9.08
N ALA A 193 18.35 1.88 9.55
CA ALA A 193 16.92 2.15 9.66
C ALA A 193 16.49 2.02 11.11
N ILE A 194 15.73 3.01 11.59
CA ILE A 194 15.20 2.99 12.95
C ILE A 194 13.72 3.33 12.98
N ASP A 195 12.98 2.72 13.90
CA ASP A 195 11.56 3.01 14.12
C ASP A 195 11.15 2.80 15.59
N ILE A 196 10.05 3.41 16.01
CA ILE A 196 9.46 3.18 17.33
C ILE A 196 8.67 1.86 17.39
N VAL A 197 8.22 1.37 16.22
CA VAL A 197 7.53 0.10 16.03
C VAL A 197 8.32 -0.79 15.07
N LEU A 198 8.64 -2.01 15.49
CA LEU A 198 9.28 -2.97 14.61
C LEU A 198 8.29 -3.49 13.57
N PRO A 199 8.65 -3.54 12.28
CA PRO A 199 7.77 -4.07 11.24
C PRO A 199 7.62 -5.59 11.39
N GLN A 200 6.42 -6.09 11.09
CA GLN A 200 6.17 -7.54 11.04
C GLN A 200 6.91 -8.22 9.87
N TRP A 201 7.09 -7.48 8.77
CA TRP A 201 7.79 -7.94 7.56
C TRP A 201 8.82 -6.89 7.13
N PRO A 202 10.00 -6.88 7.77
CA PRO A 202 11.08 -5.97 7.39
C PRO A 202 11.61 -6.27 5.98
N GLU A 203 11.86 -5.21 5.22
CA GLU A 203 12.64 -5.23 3.98
C GLU A 203 14.10 -4.84 4.20
N PHE A 204 14.40 -4.32 5.40
CA PHE A 204 15.74 -3.98 5.88
C PHE A 204 15.80 -4.22 7.39
N GLU A 205 17.00 -4.35 7.94
CA GLU A 205 17.17 -4.41 9.39
C GLU A 205 16.75 -3.07 10.02
N VAL A 206 15.67 -3.10 10.80
CA VAL A 206 15.13 -1.92 11.49
C VAL A 206 15.39 -2.06 12.98
N GLU A 207 16.16 -1.13 13.54
CA GLU A 207 16.42 -1.07 14.97
C GLU A 207 15.31 -0.29 15.68
N ARG A 208 14.91 -0.75 16.87
CA ARG A 208 13.91 -0.03 17.67
C ARG A 208 14.55 1.10 18.46
N PHE A 209 13.92 2.28 18.49
CA PHE A 209 14.27 3.36 19.40
C PHE A 209 13.06 3.89 20.19
N ASP A 210 13.30 4.82 21.12
CA ASP A 210 12.29 5.29 22.08
C ASP A 210 11.40 6.45 21.57
N GLY A 211 11.65 6.94 20.35
CA GLY A 211 10.94 8.07 19.77
C GLY A 211 11.37 9.44 20.31
N ARG A 212 12.44 9.50 21.10
CA ARG A 212 12.90 10.72 21.80
C ARG A 212 14.39 10.99 21.64
N GLN A 213 15.22 9.96 21.78
CA GLN A 213 16.67 10.05 21.69
C GLN A 213 17.19 9.05 20.67
N LEU A 214 17.99 9.53 19.73
CA LEU A 214 18.60 8.68 18.73
C LEU A 214 19.79 7.94 19.38
N PRO A 215 19.86 6.59 19.31
CA PRO A 215 20.90 5.79 19.98
C PRO A 215 22.23 5.81 19.18
N LEU A 216 22.71 7.01 18.90
CA LEU A 216 23.83 7.32 18.02
C LEU A 216 24.71 8.41 18.64
N GLU A 217 26.00 8.34 18.34
CA GLU A 217 26.97 9.37 18.72
C GLU A 217 26.76 10.65 17.91
N ASP A 218 27.30 11.76 18.41
CA ASP A 218 27.25 13.04 17.69
C ASP A 218 28.02 12.93 16.37
N LYS A 219 27.42 13.40 15.27
CA LYS A 219 28.02 13.44 13.92
C LYS A 219 28.50 12.07 13.42
N SER A 220 27.77 11.03 13.78
CA SER A 220 27.97 9.64 13.41
C SER A 220 27.42 9.28 12.02
N VAL A 221 26.51 10.09 11.46
CA VAL A 221 25.95 9.88 10.11
C VAL A 221 26.03 11.15 9.26
N ASP A 222 26.15 10.97 7.94
CA ASP A 222 26.24 12.09 7.00
C ASP A 222 24.86 12.67 6.68
N ILE A 223 23.83 11.80 6.62
CA ILE A 223 22.47 12.18 6.27
C ILE A 223 21.47 11.52 7.23
N SER A 224 20.59 12.34 7.81
CA SER A 224 19.38 11.90 8.49
C SER A 224 18.15 12.19 7.63
N ILE A 225 17.30 11.20 7.37
CA ILE A 225 16.06 11.37 6.60
C ILE A 225 14.82 11.10 7.45
N PHE A 226 13.78 11.90 7.19
CA PHE A 226 12.42 11.68 7.68
C PHE A 226 11.48 11.59 6.48
N SER A 227 11.16 10.38 6.02
CA SER A 227 10.26 10.20 4.89
C SER A 227 8.85 9.88 5.38
N PHE A 228 7.93 10.84 5.30
CA PHE A 228 6.55 10.68 5.76
C PHE A 228 6.42 10.35 7.27
N VAL A 229 7.29 10.92 8.12
CA VAL A 229 7.35 10.54 9.55
C VAL A 229 6.86 11.64 10.50
N LEU A 230 7.38 12.86 10.36
CA LEU A 230 7.15 13.92 11.35
C LEU A 230 5.67 14.30 11.54
N HIS A 231 4.83 14.06 10.54
CA HIS A 231 3.39 14.32 10.62
C HIS A 231 2.64 13.34 11.53
N HIS A 232 3.24 12.18 11.87
CA HIS A 232 2.69 11.26 12.87
C HIS A 232 2.90 11.78 14.30
N CYS A 233 3.83 12.71 14.52
CA CYS A 233 4.07 13.30 15.82
C CYS A 233 2.99 14.35 16.15
N ARG A 234 2.06 14.02 17.05
CA ARG A 234 0.96 14.90 17.47
C ARG A 234 1.40 16.18 18.19
N HIS A 235 2.58 16.18 18.79
CA HIS A 235 3.09 17.28 19.59
C HIS A 235 4.31 17.92 18.92
N PHE A 236 4.22 19.24 18.70
CA PHE A 236 5.31 20.03 18.09
C PHE A 236 6.64 19.87 18.85
N GLU A 237 6.61 19.74 20.16
CA GLU A 237 7.84 19.57 20.96
C GLU A 237 8.55 18.26 20.69
N ILE A 238 7.82 17.20 20.35
CA ILE A 238 8.40 15.92 19.95
C ILE A 238 9.05 16.05 18.57
N GLN A 239 8.38 16.70 17.61
CA GLN A 239 8.96 16.98 16.29
C GLN A 239 10.26 17.78 16.41
N ARG A 240 10.26 18.84 17.22
CA ARG A 240 11.45 19.67 17.44
C ARG A 240 12.58 18.90 18.13
N ALA A 241 12.26 18.03 19.08
CA ALA A 241 13.25 17.18 19.73
C ALA A 241 13.89 16.19 18.74
N LEU A 242 13.09 15.52 17.91
CA LEU A 242 13.59 14.60 16.89
C LEU A 242 14.44 15.31 15.82
N LEU A 243 14.04 16.50 15.39
CA LEU A 243 14.86 17.31 14.46
C LEU A 243 16.20 17.74 15.09
N ARG A 244 16.23 18.04 16.39
CA ARG A 244 17.48 18.34 17.10
C ARG A 244 18.38 17.13 17.21
N GLU A 245 17.80 15.97 17.50
CA GLU A 245 18.55 14.72 17.55
C GLU A 245 19.10 14.37 16.16
N ALA A 246 18.30 14.48 15.10
CA ALA A 246 18.73 14.22 13.73
C ALA A 246 19.87 15.16 13.26
N ALA A 247 19.94 16.38 13.81
CA ALA A 247 21.03 17.32 13.56
C ALA A 247 22.24 17.12 14.48
N ARG A 248 22.06 16.41 15.60
CA ARG A 248 23.15 16.05 16.52
C ARG A 248 23.95 14.87 15.97
N VAL A 249 23.24 13.84 15.53
CA VAL A 249 23.81 12.55 15.09
C VAL A 249 24.50 12.61 13.75
#